data_AF-A0A1H9HNF8-F1
#
_entry.id   AF-A0A1H9HNF8-F1
#
_cell.length_a   1.000
_cell.length_b   1.000
_cell.length_c   1.000
_cell.angle_alpha   90.00
_cell.angle_beta   90.00
_cell.angle_gamma   90.00
#
_symmetry.space_group_name_H-M   'P 1'
#
loop_
_entity.id
_entity.type
_entity.pdbx_description
1 polymer ?
#
loop_
_entity_poly.entity_id
_entity_poly.type
_entity_poly.pdbx_seq_one_letter_code
_entity_poly.pdbx_strand_id
1 'polypeptide(L)' 'MTTTPNALTIAGLETVYDALASAIDQAGPEKSQLFLVKLALLNANTLADTELFAAHIAASLCDL' A
#
# COMPACT_ATOMS: atom_id res chain seq x y z
N MET A 1 8.93 21.61 16.86
CA MET A 1 8.61 21.60 15.42
C MET A 1 7.47 20.62 15.23
N THR A 2 6.38 21.02 14.60
CA THR A 2 5.13 20.28 14.51
C THR A 2 5.32 19.01 13.67
N THR A 3 5.11 17.84 14.27
CA THR A 3 5.06 16.56 13.56
C THR A 3 3.82 16.56 12.67
N THR A 4 3.99 16.87 11.39
CA THR A 4 2.95 16.61 10.38
C THR A 4 2.58 15.13 10.49
N PRO A 5 1.30 14.78 10.71
CA PRO A 5 0.92 13.38 10.60
C PRO A 5 1.23 12.93 9.18
N ASN A 6 2.25 12.11 9.01
CA ASN A 6 2.64 11.48 7.74
C ASN A 6 1.59 10.45 7.26
N ALA A 7 0.41 10.46 7.87
CA ALA A 7 -0.70 9.57 7.61
C ALA A 7 -1.71 10.26 6.69
N LEU A 8 -2.16 9.55 5.66
CA LEU A 8 -3.29 9.98 4.86
C LEU A 8 -4.51 10.21 5.76
N THR A 9 -5.29 11.24 5.45
CA THR A 9 -6.62 11.42 6.03
C THR A 9 -7.54 10.28 5.58
N ILE A 10 -8.64 10.05 6.30
CA ILE A 10 -9.63 9.02 5.93
C ILE A 10 -10.08 9.16 4.48
N ALA A 11 -10.40 10.38 4.03
CA ALA A 11 -10.77 10.64 2.63
C ALA A 11 -9.65 10.30 1.63
N GLY A 12 -8.39 10.49 2.03
CA GLY A 12 -7.24 10.06 1.24
C GLY A 12 -7.12 8.55 1.15
N LEU A 13 -7.33 7.84 2.27
CA LEU A 13 -7.36 6.37 2.31
C LEU A 13 -8.51 5.81 1.46
N GLU A 14 -9.69 6.42 1.49
CA GLU A 14 -10.83 6.05 0.64
C GLU A 14 -10.49 6.20 -0.85
N THR A 15 -9.83 7.30 -1.22
CA THR A 15 -9.40 7.53 -2.62
C THR A 15 -8.38 6.47 -3.06
N VAL A 16 -7.41 6.14 -2.20
CA VAL A 16 -6.41 5.11 -2.49
C VAL A 16 -7.06 3.72 -2.58
N TYR A 17 -8.00 3.41 -1.68
CA TYR A 17 -8.72 2.15 -1.69
C TYR A 17 -9.58 1.99 -2.95
N ASP A 18 -10.33 3.02 -3.35
CA ASP A 18 -11.12 3.03 -4.59
C ASP A 18 -10.23 2.81 -5.83
N ALA A 19 -9.10 3.52 -5.89
CA ALA A 19 -8.12 3.34 -6.95
C ALA A 19 -7.52 1.92 -6.98
N LEU A 20 -7.21 1.34 -5.80
CA LEU A 20 -6.75 -0.04 -5.69
C LEU A 20 -7.82 -1.02 -6.18
N ALA A 21 -9.07 -0.86 -5.74
CA ALA A 21 -10.18 -1.73 -6.13
C ALA A 21 -10.39 -1.71 -7.65
N SER A 22 -10.39 -0.51 -8.26
CA SER A 22 -10.50 -0.34 -9.71
C SER A 22 -9.30 -0.97 -10.46
N ALA A 23 -8.09 -0.85 -9.92
CA ALA A 23 -6.90 -1.45 -10.53
C ALA A 23 -6.87 -2.98 -10.40
N ILE A 24 -7.35 -3.53 -9.28
CA ILE A 24 -7.49 -4.97 -9.05
C ILE A 24 -8.51 -5.58 -10.02
N ASP A 25 -9.64 -4.90 -10.24
CA ASP A 25 -10.67 -5.29 -11.21
C ASP A 25 -10.09 -5.32 -12.63
N GLN A 26 -9.38 -4.27 -13.02
CA GLN A 26 -8.70 -4.18 -14.33
C GLN A 26 -7.60 -5.24 -14.53
N ALA A 27 -6.85 -5.58 -13.47
CA ALA A 27 -5.85 -6.63 -13.53
C ALA A 27 -6.50 -8.02 -13.73
N GLY A 28 -7.70 -8.20 -13.19
CA GLY A 28 -8.43 -9.46 -13.18
C GLY A 28 -7.92 -10.44 -12.12
N PRO A 29 -8.76 -11.41 -11.71
CA PRO A 29 -8.53 -12.27 -10.53
C PRO A 29 -7.24 -13.10 -10.60
N GLU A 30 -6.78 -13.44 -11.81
CA GLU A 30 -5.55 -14.21 -12.01
C GLU A 30 -4.28 -13.37 -11.78
N LYS A 31 -4.38 -12.05 -11.95
CA LYS A 31 -3.22 -11.13 -11.85
C LYS A 31 -3.32 -10.17 -10.68
N SER A 32 -4.43 -10.12 -9.95
CA SER A 32 -4.61 -9.27 -8.77
C SER A 32 -3.46 -9.42 -7.77
N GLN A 33 -3.05 -10.65 -7.47
CA GLN A 33 -1.94 -10.90 -6.55
C GLN A 33 -0.60 -10.39 -7.11
N LEU A 34 -0.30 -10.67 -8.39
CA LEU A 34 0.92 -10.17 -9.05
C LEU A 34 0.96 -8.64 -9.10
N PHE A 35 -0.18 -8.00 -9.36
CA PHE A 35 -0.34 -6.55 -9.34
C PHE A 35 -0.05 -5.98 -7.95
N LEU A 36 -0.66 -6.54 -6.90
CA LEU A 36 -0.47 -6.09 -5.52
C LEU A 36 0.98 -6.24 -5.07
N VAL A 37 1.64 -7.36 -5.38
CA VAL A 37 3.07 -7.54 -5.08
C VAL A 37 3.92 -6.50 -5.81
N LYS A 38 3.64 -6.24 -7.09
CA LYS A 38 4.38 -5.24 -7.86
C LYS A 38 4.19 -3.81 -7.33
N LEU A 39 2.96 -3.45 -6.97
CA LEU A 39 2.64 -2.17 -6.33
C LEU A 39 3.40 -2.02 -5.01
N ALA A 40 3.40 -3.07 -4.18
CA ALA A 40 4.12 -3.09 -2.90
C ALA A 40 5.63 -2.91 -3.11
N LEU A 41 6.24 -3.58 -4.08
CA LEU A 41 7.67 -3.40 -4.42
C LEU A 41 7.99 -2.00 -4.94
N LEU A 42 7.12 -1.39 -5.75
CA LEU A 42 7.28 -0.01 -6.20
C LEU A 42 7.21 0.99 -5.04
N ASN A 43 6.30 0.75 -4.10
CA ASN A 43 6.21 1.54 -2.87
C ASN A 43 7.47 1.36 -2.01
N ALA A 44 7.97 0.13 -1.84
CA ALA A 44 9.24 -0.13 -1.14
C ALA A 44 10.42 0.61 -1.78
N ASN A 45 10.50 0.61 -3.11
CA ASN A 45 11.54 1.32 -3.84
C ASN A 45 11.44 2.84 -3.66
N THR A 46 10.21 3.38 -3.65
CA THR A 46 9.95 4.81 -3.42
C THR A 46 10.26 5.23 -1.98
N LEU A 47 9.97 4.35 -1.01
CA LEU A 47 10.35 4.55 0.39
C LEU A 47 11.87 4.49 0.59
N ALA A 48 12.59 3.79 -0.29
CA ALA A 48 14.03 3.57 -0.24
C ALA A 48 14.53 3.00 1.12
N ASP A 49 13.64 2.38 1.88
CA ASP A 49 13.90 1.85 3.23
C ASP A 49 13.32 0.44 3.35
N THR A 50 14.21 -0.53 3.48
CA THR A 50 13.84 -1.96 3.52
C THR A 50 13.31 -2.37 4.89
N GLU A 51 13.82 -1.77 5.96
CA GLU A 51 13.42 -2.09 7.34
C GLU A 51 12.01 -1.57 7.62
N LEU A 52 11.73 -0.34 7.19
CA LEU A 52 10.40 0.27 7.30
C LEU A 52 9.36 -0.51 6.49
N PHE A 53 9.70 -0.93 5.27
CA PHE A 53 8.80 -1.76 4.47
C PHE A 53 8.57 -3.15 5.10
N ALA A 54 9.59 -3.78 5.65
CA ALA A 54 9.45 -5.04 6.38
C ALA A 54 8.57 -4.88 7.63
N ALA A 55 8.70 -3.76 8.36
CA ALA A 55 7.84 -3.44 9.49
C ALA A 55 6.37 -3.26 9.06
N HIS A 56 6.12 -2.61 7.92
CA HIS A 56 4.77 -2.52 7.36
C HIS A 56 4.18 -3.89 7.00
N ILE A 57 4.97 -4.80 6.41
CA ILE A 57 4.52 -6.18 6.14
C ILE A 57 4.13 -6.88 7.44
N ALA A 58 4.98 -6.80 8.47
CA ALA A 58 4.71 -7.43 9.76
C ALA A 58 3.45 -6.85 10.43
N ALA A 59 3.27 -5.53 10.37
CA ALA A 59 2.08 -4.86 10.88
C ALA A 59 0.81 -5.31 10.13
N SER A 60 0.86 -5.37 8.79
CA SER A 60 -0.26 -5.87 7.98
C SER A 60 -0.60 -7.32 8.28
N LEU A 61 0.39 -8.19 8.56
CA LEU A 61 0.14 -9.59 8.93
C LEU A 61 -0.48 -9.73 10.33
N CYS A 62 -0.24 -8.80 11.24
CA CYS A 62 -0.81 -8.82 12.59
C CYS A 62 -2.27 -8.32 12.62
N ASP A 63 -2.68 -7.50 11.64
CA ASP A 63 -3.99 -6.86 11.55
C ASP A 63 -4.95 -7.57 10.58
N LEU A 64 -4.49 -8.65 9.92
CA LEU A 64 -5.22 -9.42 8.90
C LEU A 64 -6.18 -10.44 9.52
#